data_AF-R0D9Z6-F1
#
_entry.id   AF-R0D9Z6-F1
#
_cell.length_a   1.000
_cell.length_b   1.000
_cell.length_c   1.000
_cell.angle_alpha   90.00
_cell.angle_beta   90.00
_cell.angle_gamma   90.00
#
_symmetry.space_group_name_H-M   'P 1'
#
loop_
_entity.id
_entity.type
_entity.pdbx_description
1 polymer ?
#
loop_
_entity_poly.entity_id
_entity_poly.type
_entity_poly.pdbx_seq_one_letter_code
_entity_poly.pdbx_strand_id
1 'polypeptide(L)'
;MLHMKRRLMMAAAGVLAALMVFPAYGASRKPIKSINLTIKAEIKPDTDFGDELIEIETSSNKYSVDGYEILNDDVEWREDTIPRIQITLTANDDYYFQSLPKDKVTIKGGAEFKNSKREDSSTTLLMEVELQALNTSLHALTNVVLTEDGIAAWDAIPAAGSYEVRVYRDDKAVGAVMTVGTNTCNCRERLQKGDTAYTVRVRPVSKFDAKEKGDWAESPSTYIPEEKAARFRENPTGGNGEWAQTPENGRWWYRNADGSYPANSWQQIGGKWYFFDAQGYMVTGWIQWDGKEYYCSDNGEMLTNCLTPDSFWVGEDGAKINQ
;
A
#
# COMPACT_ATOMS: atom_id res chain seq x y z
N MET A 1 -25.01 15.14 4.15
CA MET A 1 -24.59 16.48 4.60
C MET A 1 -23.24 16.30 5.28
N LEU A 2 -22.21 16.07 4.47
CA LEU A 2 -20.89 15.61 4.90
C LEU A 2 -20.05 16.84 5.29
N HIS A 3 -19.55 16.87 6.52
CA HIS A 3 -18.80 17.99 7.07
C HIS A 3 -17.34 17.93 6.56
N MET A 4 -17.03 18.66 5.49
CA MET A 4 -15.65 18.97 5.08
C MET A 4 -14.94 19.74 6.20
N LYS A 5 -13.90 19.14 6.81
CA LYS A 5 -13.07 19.80 7.83
C LYS A 5 -11.95 20.58 7.15
N ARG A 6 -12.08 21.91 7.06
CA ARG A 6 -10.97 22.83 6.76
C ARG A 6 -9.95 22.79 7.91
N ARG A 7 -8.71 22.36 7.65
CA ARG A 7 -7.59 22.56 8.59
C ARG A 7 -6.80 23.80 8.16
N LEU A 8 -7.10 24.94 8.81
CA LEU A 8 -6.23 26.12 8.74
C LEU A 8 -4.94 25.84 9.54
N MET A 9 -3.78 26.00 8.91
CA MET A 9 -2.54 26.14 9.68
C MET A 9 -2.52 27.54 10.32
N MET A 10 -2.49 27.59 11.65
CA MET A 10 -2.33 28.85 12.38
C MET A 10 -0.90 29.37 12.24
N ALA A 11 -0.71 30.38 11.40
CA ALA A 11 0.43 31.29 11.51
C ALA A 11 0.06 32.41 12.48
N ALA A 12 0.70 32.42 13.66
CA ALA A 12 0.58 33.51 14.62
C ALA A 12 1.37 34.73 14.14
N ALA A 13 0.70 35.85 13.90
CA ALA A 13 1.29 37.18 13.92
C ALA A 13 0.23 38.21 14.33
N GLY A 14 0.41 38.82 15.51
CA GLY A 14 -0.51 39.82 16.06
C GLY A 14 -0.26 41.23 15.52
N VAL A 15 -1.28 42.08 15.75
CA VAL A 15 -1.25 43.45 16.29
C VAL A 15 -2.29 44.36 15.62
N LEU A 16 -2.89 45.17 16.50
CA LEU A 16 -3.95 46.17 16.38
C LEU A 16 -3.65 47.35 15.42
N ALA A 17 -4.74 47.85 14.83
CA ALA A 17 -5.16 49.26 14.69
C ALA A 17 -4.82 50.12 13.44
N ALA A 18 -5.86 50.90 13.11
CA ALA A 18 -5.92 52.23 12.48
C ALA A 18 -6.25 52.31 10.98
N LEU A 19 -7.50 52.76 10.72
CA LEU A 19 -7.97 53.31 9.46
C LEU A 19 -7.14 54.54 9.04
N MET A 20 -6.46 54.46 7.90
CA MET A 20 -6.06 55.62 7.12
C MET A 20 -6.37 55.37 5.65
N VAL A 21 -7.24 56.22 5.08
CA VAL A 21 -7.54 56.26 3.65
C VAL A 21 -6.35 56.91 2.95
N PHE A 22 -5.64 56.16 2.11
CA PHE A 22 -4.65 56.69 1.17
C PHE A 22 -5.14 56.53 -0.28
N PRO A 23 -4.84 57.48 -1.17
CA PRO A 23 -5.24 57.43 -2.57
C PRO A 23 -4.56 56.27 -3.31
N ALA A 24 -5.37 55.48 -4.03
CA ALA A 24 -4.94 54.32 -4.79
C ALA A 24 -4.04 54.72 -5.97
N TYR A 25 -2.73 54.63 -5.78
CA TYR A 25 -1.79 54.46 -6.89
C TYR A 25 -1.89 53.01 -7.37
N GLY A 26 -2.47 52.78 -8.55
CA GLY A 26 -2.55 51.47 -9.17
C GLY A 26 -1.17 50.99 -9.63
N ALA A 27 -0.41 50.38 -8.72
CA ALA A 27 0.81 49.65 -9.07
C ALA A 27 0.41 48.44 -9.92
N SER A 28 1.03 48.31 -11.10
CA SER A 28 0.87 47.13 -11.95
C SER A 28 1.49 45.92 -11.23
N ARG A 29 0.64 44.98 -10.80
CA ARG A 29 1.08 43.73 -10.16
C ARG A 29 1.98 42.94 -11.10
N LYS A 30 2.94 42.19 -10.55
CA LYS A 30 3.92 41.39 -11.29
C LYS A 30 3.46 39.92 -11.43
N PRO A 31 3.58 39.30 -12.61
CA PRO A 31 3.17 37.91 -12.78
C PRO A 31 4.11 36.93 -12.06
N ILE A 32 3.54 35.94 -11.38
CA ILE A 32 4.24 34.77 -10.85
C ILE A 32 4.41 33.77 -12.00
N LYS A 33 5.66 33.58 -12.45
CA LYS A 33 5.98 32.79 -13.65
C LYS A 33 6.32 31.32 -13.39
N SER A 34 6.46 30.95 -12.13
CA SER A 34 6.82 29.59 -11.71
C SER A 34 6.42 29.36 -10.27
N ILE A 35 6.12 28.11 -9.95
CA ILE A 35 5.79 27.64 -8.61
C ILE A 35 6.80 26.58 -8.22
N ASN A 36 7.37 26.74 -7.02
CA ASN A 36 8.26 25.76 -6.40
C ASN A 36 7.70 25.42 -5.03
N LEU A 37 7.44 24.14 -4.78
CA LEU A 37 6.96 23.62 -3.50
C LEU A 37 7.83 22.45 -3.05
N THR A 38 7.92 22.26 -1.74
CA THR A 38 8.40 21.02 -1.13
C THR A 38 7.25 20.44 -0.32
N ILE A 39 6.88 19.20 -0.61
CA ILE A 39 5.83 18.48 0.10
C ILE A 39 6.48 17.32 0.85
N LYS A 40 6.18 17.20 2.14
CA LYS A 40 6.46 16.00 2.93
C LYS A 40 5.13 15.45 3.40
N ALA A 41 4.86 14.19 3.10
CA ALA A 41 3.62 13.54 3.47
C ALA A 41 3.92 12.25 4.23
N GLU A 42 3.34 12.13 5.42
CA GLU A 42 3.29 10.93 6.20
C GLU A 42 1.82 10.55 6.37
N ILE A 43 1.39 9.54 5.62
CA ILE A 43 0.01 9.06 5.59
C ILE A 43 0.05 7.57 5.89
N LYS A 44 -0.69 7.15 6.92
CA LYS A 44 -0.74 5.75 7.32
C LYS A 44 -1.97 5.08 6.72
N PRO A 45 -1.83 3.91 6.09
CA PRO A 45 -2.98 3.11 5.74
C PRO A 45 -3.82 2.72 6.98
N ASP A 46 -5.08 2.38 6.74
CA ASP A 46 -6.11 2.02 7.72
C ASP A 46 -6.32 3.08 8.81
N THR A 47 -6.13 4.35 8.44
CA THR A 47 -6.45 5.52 9.29
C THR A 47 -7.50 6.40 8.63
N ASP A 48 -8.33 7.05 9.44
CA ASP A 48 -9.36 7.96 8.96
C ASP A 48 -8.73 9.19 8.28
N PHE A 49 -9.43 9.77 7.31
CA PHE A 49 -9.04 11.08 6.77
C PHE A 49 -9.03 12.14 7.88
N GLY A 50 -7.92 12.87 7.96
CA GLY A 50 -7.60 13.84 9.00
C GLY A 50 -6.46 13.40 9.92
N ASP A 51 -6.04 12.12 9.88
CA ASP A 51 -4.87 11.64 10.64
C ASP A 51 -3.55 11.76 9.86
N GLU A 52 -3.60 12.17 8.59
CA GLU A 52 -2.42 12.46 7.80
C GLU A 52 -1.61 13.66 8.33
N LEU A 53 -0.28 13.58 8.15
CA LEU A 53 0.64 14.68 8.36
C LEU A 53 1.22 15.11 7.02
N ILE A 54 0.74 16.22 6.47
CA ILE A 54 1.23 16.79 5.21
C ILE A 54 1.78 18.20 5.48
N GLU A 55 3.09 18.37 5.28
CA GLU A 55 3.79 19.65 5.34
C GLU A 55 4.07 20.15 3.92
N ILE A 56 3.68 21.40 3.65
CA ILE A 56 3.86 22.04 2.34
C ILE A 56 4.59 23.35 2.54
N GLU A 57 5.80 23.43 1.97
CA GLU A 57 6.68 24.58 2.12
C GLU A 57 6.97 25.24 0.76
N THR A 58 7.13 26.56 0.80
CA THR A 58 7.61 27.36 -0.33
C THR A 58 8.75 28.25 0.12
N SER A 59 9.79 28.39 -0.71
CA SER A 59 10.85 29.39 -0.50
C SER A 59 10.58 30.69 -1.27
N SER A 60 9.42 30.81 -1.91
CA SER A 60 9.03 31.97 -2.69
C SER A 60 8.64 33.13 -1.78
N ASN A 61 9.09 34.33 -2.10
CA ASN A 61 8.61 35.57 -1.48
C ASN A 61 7.43 36.21 -2.24
N LYS A 62 6.84 35.50 -3.22
CA LYS A 62 5.79 36.01 -4.11
C LYS A 62 4.40 35.48 -3.76
N TYR A 63 4.33 34.38 -3.03
CA TYR A 63 3.09 33.72 -2.62
C TYR A 63 3.31 32.93 -1.34
N SER A 64 2.25 32.73 -0.57
CA SER A 64 2.17 31.84 0.59
C SER A 64 1.43 30.54 0.25
N VAL A 65 1.62 29.54 1.09
CA VAL A 65 0.77 28.34 1.13
C VAL A 65 -0.24 28.55 2.25
N ASP A 66 -1.53 28.50 1.94
CA ASP A 66 -2.59 28.76 2.92
C ASP A 66 -3.11 27.47 3.55
N GLY A 67 -3.00 26.36 2.83
CA GLY A 67 -3.40 25.03 3.29
C GLY A 67 -3.63 24.05 2.16
N TYR A 68 -4.20 22.90 2.51
CA TYR A 68 -4.62 21.87 1.56
C TYR A 68 -5.98 21.28 1.93
N GLU A 69 -6.63 20.67 0.96
CA GLU A 69 -7.85 19.85 1.13
C GLU A 69 -7.63 18.49 0.47
N ILE A 70 -8.10 17.40 1.11
CA ILE A 70 -8.10 16.06 0.52
C ILE A 70 -9.23 15.98 -0.52
N LEU A 71 -8.91 15.45 -1.71
CA LEU A 71 -9.83 15.29 -2.84
C LEU A 71 -10.27 13.84 -3.06
N ASN A 72 -9.75 12.90 -2.27
CA ASN A 72 -10.26 11.54 -2.25
C ASN A 72 -11.68 11.55 -1.66
N ASP A 73 -12.58 10.74 -2.24
CA ASP A 73 -13.98 10.65 -1.83
C ASP A 73 -14.24 9.51 -0.82
N ASP A 74 -13.17 8.87 -0.36
CA ASP A 74 -13.20 7.81 0.66
C ASP A 74 -13.26 8.38 2.09
N VAL A 75 -13.35 7.50 3.09
CA VAL A 75 -13.36 7.88 4.51
C VAL A 75 -12.06 7.53 5.24
N GLU A 76 -11.28 6.60 4.67
CA GLU A 76 -10.07 6.03 5.25
C GLU A 76 -8.95 5.98 4.21
N TRP A 77 -7.72 6.14 4.66
CA TRP A 77 -6.52 5.94 3.86
C TRP A 77 -6.30 4.46 3.64
N ARG A 78 -6.43 3.99 2.41
CA ARG A 78 -6.20 2.58 2.08
C ARG A 78 -4.82 2.42 1.49
N GLU A 79 -4.23 1.26 1.64
CA GLU A 79 -2.85 1.01 1.18
C GLU A 79 -2.66 1.28 -0.31
N ASP A 80 -3.68 1.05 -1.13
CA ASP A 80 -3.68 1.31 -2.57
C ASP A 80 -4.09 2.74 -2.95
N THR A 81 -4.48 3.57 -1.97
CA THR A 81 -4.90 4.95 -2.24
C THR A 81 -3.74 5.76 -2.80
N ILE A 82 -4.04 6.51 -3.86
CA ILE A 82 -3.21 7.63 -4.33
C ILE A 82 -3.78 8.89 -3.69
N PRO A 83 -3.10 9.52 -2.72
CA PRO A 83 -3.61 10.72 -2.08
C PRO A 83 -3.66 11.86 -3.09
N ARG A 84 -4.85 12.44 -3.26
CA ARG A 84 -5.10 13.61 -4.10
C ARG A 84 -5.40 14.79 -3.19
N ILE A 85 -4.66 15.87 -3.36
CA ILE A 85 -4.83 17.08 -2.57
C ILE A 85 -5.01 18.32 -3.46
N GLN A 86 -5.82 19.26 -2.99
CA GLN A 86 -5.88 20.62 -3.52
C GLN A 86 -5.10 21.54 -2.59
N ILE A 87 -4.02 22.13 -3.09
CA ILE A 87 -3.22 23.13 -2.37
C ILE A 87 -3.74 24.52 -2.73
N THR A 88 -3.96 25.35 -1.72
CA THR A 88 -4.33 26.76 -1.90
C THR A 88 -3.11 27.65 -1.71
N LEU A 89 -2.77 28.43 -2.74
CA LEU A 89 -1.73 29.44 -2.69
C LEU A 89 -2.32 30.84 -2.83
N THR A 90 -1.83 31.79 -2.03
CA THR A 90 -2.18 33.21 -2.15
C THR A 90 -0.98 34.04 -2.58
N ALA A 91 -1.17 34.87 -3.61
CA ALA A 91 -0.16 35.81 -4.08
C ALA A 91 -0.03 36.97 -3.09
N ASN A 92 1.21 37.40 -2.84
CA ASN A 92 1.48 38.61 -2.07
C ASN A 92 1.03 39.85 -2.86
N ASP A 93 0.79 40.98 -2.17
CA ASP A 93 0.11 42.19 -2.72
C ASP A 93 0.59 42.67 -4.10
N ASP A 94 1.90 42.60 -4.35
CA ASP A 94 2.55 43.05 -5.59
C ASP A 94 2.49 42.01 -6.72
N TYR A 95 1.87 40.86 -6.52
CA TYR A 95 1.93 39.71 -7.40
C TYR A 95 0.55 39.19 -7.81
N TYR A 96 0.52 38.45 -8.91
CA TYR A 96 -0.64 37.67 -9.34
C TYR A 96 -0.20 36.40 -10.06
N PHE A 97 -1.02 35.36 -10.02
CA PHE A 97 -0.80 34.14 -10.77
C PHE A 97 -1.19 34.33 -12.24
N GLN A 98 -0.31 33.96 -13.16
CA GLN A 98 -0.68 33.86 -14.57
C GLN A 98 -0.99 32.40 -14.95
N SER A 99 -1.25 32.15 -16.23
CA SER A 99 -1.29 30.78 -16.72
C SER A 99 0.09 30.14 -16.69
N LEU A 100 0.15 28.99 -16.03
CA LEU A 100 1.38 28.23 -15.83
C LEU A 100 1.24 26.88 -16.53
N PRO A 101 2.07 26.59 -17.55
CA PRO A 101 2.20 25.24 -18.06
C PRO A 101 2.89 24.33 -17.02
N LYS A 102 2.70 23.01 -17.17
CA LYS A 102 3.20 22.00 -16.21
C LYS A 102 4.71 22.12 -15.95
N ASP A 103 5.52 22.50 -16.92
CA ASP A 103 6.98 22.68 -16.79
C ASP A 103 7.39 23.88 -15.92
N LYS A 104 6.44 24.77 -15.55
CA LYS A 104 6.68 25.89 -14.62
C LYS A 104 6.31 25.58 -13.17
N VAL A 105 5.84 24.37 -12.91
CA VAL A 105 5.53 23.87 -11.57
C VAL A 105 6.56 22.82 -11.20
N THR A 106 7.34 23.09 -10.15
CA THR A 106 8.30 22.14 -9.59
C THR A 106 7.86 21.77 -8.19
N ILE A 107 7.70 20.47 -7.94
CA ILE A 107 7.32 19.94 -6.64
C ILE A 107 8.38 18.93 -6.21
N LYS A 108 8.99 19.16 -5.04
CA LYS A 108 9.87 18.19 -4.38
C LYS A 108 9.03 17.33 -3.44
N GLY A 109 9.45 16.08 -3.24
CA GLY A 109 8.72 15.11 -2.41
C GLY A 109 7.92 14.06 -3.20
N GLY A 110 8.22 13.89 -4.50
CA GLY A 110 7.65 12.81 -5.31
C GLY A 110 6.22 13.01 -5.78
N ALA A 111 5.60 14.14 -5.43
CA ALA A 111 4.24 14.48 -5.84
C ALA A 111 4.18 15.03 -7.28
N GLU A 112 3.08 14.74 -7.97
CA GLU A 112 2.84 15.14 -9.37
C GLU A 112 1.78 16.24 -9.47
N PHE A 113 2.12 17.33 -10.15
CA PHE A 113 1.15 18.36 -10.53
C PHE A 113 0.18 17.84 -11.60
N LYS A 114 -1.13 18.00 -11.34
CA LYS A 114 -2.19 17.63 -12.28
C LYS A 114 -2.80 18.83 -12.98
N ASN A 115 -3.35 19.76 -12.21
CA ASN A 115 -4.01 20.93 -12.76
C ASN A 115 -4.00 22.11 -11.78
N SER A 116 -4.35 23.30 -12.27
CA SER A 116 -4.55 24.48 -11.43
C SER A 116 -5.69 25.35 -11.93
N LYS A 117 -6.36 26.02 -10.99
CA LYS A 117 -7.41 27.00 -11.25
C LYS A 117 -7.07 28.31 -10.55
N ARG A 118 -7.16 29.41 -11.28
CA ARG A 118 -7.00 30.77 -10.74
C ARG A 118 -8.34 31.29 -10.25
N GLU A 119 -8.35 31.92 -9.08
CA GLU A 119 -9.51 32.58 -8.50
C GLU A 119 -9.14 34.00 -8.01
N ASP A 120 -10.14 34.74 -7.51
CA ASP A 120 -9.96 36.06 -6.90
C ASP A 120 -9.16 37.05 -7.75
N SER A 121 -9.54 37.20 -9.02
CA SER A 121 -8.78 38.04 -9.98
C SER A 121 -7.30 37.65 -10.07
N SER A 122 -7.01 36.34 -9.96
CA SER A 122 -5.69 35.73 -10.00
C SER A 122 -4.79 36.00 -8.80
N THR A 123 -5.33 36.38 -7.64
CA THR A 123 -4.57 36.38 -6.37
C THR A 123 -4.54 35.02 -5.70
N THR A 124 -5.48 34.14 -6.02
CA THR A 124 -5.57 32.80 -5.45
C THR A 124 -5.32 31.76 -6.53
N LEU A 125 -4.55 30.72 -6.20
CA LEU A 125 -4.35 29.56 -7.07
C LEU A 125 -4.67 28.28 -6.30
N LEU A 126 -5.65 27.55 -6.81
CA LEU A 126 -5.97 26.19 -6.37
C LEU A 126 -5.19 25.22 -7.25
N MET A 127 -4.37 24.36 -6.65
CA MET A 127 -3.52 23.39 -7.36
C MET A 127 -3.89 21.97 -6.96
N GLU A 128 -4.27 21.15 -7.94
CA GLU A 128 -4.45 19.72 -7.75
C GLU A 128 -3.12 18.97 -7.91
N VAL A 129 -2.79 18.18 -6.89
CA VAL A 129 -1.56 17.41 -6.81
C VAL A 129 -1.89 15.98 -6.39
N GLU A 130 -1.29 15.01 -7.06
CA GLU A 130 -1.23 13.62 -6.59
C GLU A 130 0.06 13.41 -5.80
N LEU A 131 -0.05 12.90 -4.58
CA LEU A 131 1.09 12.45 -3.80
C LEU A 131 1.54 11.06 -4.29
N GLN A 132 2.65 10.59 -3.75
CA GLN A 132 3.04 9.21 -3.96
C GLN A 132 1.95 8.28 -3.42
N ALA A 133 1.69 7.19 -4.14
CA ALA A 133 0.76 6.17 -3.69
C ALA A 133 1.22 5.59 -2.34
N LEU A 134 0.29 5.29 -1.44
CA LEU A 134 0.61 4.78 -0.09
C LEU A 134 1.28 3.39 -0.15
N ASN A 135 1.10 2.67 -1.25
CA ASN A 135 1.67 1.37 -1.57
C ASN A 135 3.14 1.41 -2.05
N THR A 136 3.87 2.52 -1.92
CA THR A 136 5.19 2.65 -2.54
C THR A 136 6.36 2.20 -1.66
N SER A 137 6.15 1.97 -0.36
CA SER A 137 7.23 1.55 0.54
C SER A 137 7.26 0.04 0.71
N LEU A 138 8.25 -0.61 0.06
CA LEU A 138 8.70 -1.96 0.40
C LEU A 138 9.42 -1.93 1.76
N HIS A 139 8.66 -1.71 2.84
CA HIS A 139 9.18 -1.67 4.20
C HIS A 139 9.81 -3.01 4.60
N ALA A 140 10.59 -3.00 5.67
CA ALA A 140 11.26 -4.20 6.15
C ALA A 140 10.25 -5.30 6.53
N LEU A 141 10.50 -6.52 6.05
CA LEU A 141 9.69 -7.69 6.42
C LEU A 141 9.78 -7.99 7.91
N THR A 142 8.63 -8.27 8.51
CA THR A 142 8.49 -8.72 9.90
C THR A 142 8.05 -10.18 9.95
N ASN A 143 8.25 -10.81 11.12
CA ASN A 143 7.85 -12.20 11.41
C ASN A 143 8.35 -13.24 10.40
N VAL A 144 9.55 -13.04 9.83
CA VAL A 144 10.19 -14.05 8.99
C VAL A 144 10.57 -15.26 9.84
N VAL A 145 9.96 -16.40 9.55
CA VAL A 145 10.18 -17.66 10.27
C VAL A 145 10.44 -18.79 9.29
N LEU A 146 11.19 -19.79 9.74
CA LEU A 146 11.33 -21.09 9.08
C LEU A 146 10.88 -22.16 10.07
N THR A 147 9.84 -22.91 9.74
CA THR A 147 9.35 -23.99 10.61
C THR A 147 10.18 -25.26 10.46
N GLU A 148 10.15 -26.13 11.47
CA GLU A 148 10.78 -27.47 11.39
C GLU A 148 10.15 -28.36 10.32
N ASP A 149 8.96 -28.01 9.82
CA ASP A 149 8.31 -28.66 8.68
C ASP A 149 8.80 -28.13 7.32
N GLY A 150 9.80 -27.26 7.33
CA GLY A 150 10.46 -26.72 6.15
C GLY A 150 9.66 -25.66 5.42
N ILE A 151 8.75 -24.97 6.11
CA ILE A 151 7.94 -23.89 5.54
C ILE A 151 8.43 -22.56 6.08
N ALA A 152 8.82 -21.67 5.17
CA ALA A 152 9.08 -20.29 5.48
C ALA A 152 7.78 -19.48 5.40
N ALA A 153 7.59 -18.55 6.33
CA ALA A 153 6.45 -17.62 6.35
C ALA A 153 6.89 -16.25 6.86
N TRP A 154 6.17 -15.20 6.45
CA TRP A 154 6.42 -13.81 6.84
C TRP A 154 5.14 -12.98 6.77
N ASP A 155 5.14 -11.79 7.37
CA ASP A 155 4.02 -10.85 7.19
C ASP A 155 3.98 -10.36 5.74
N ALA A 156 2.80 -10.42 5.12
CA ALA A 156 2.65 -9.96 3.75
C ALA A 156 2.91 -8.45 3.65
N ILE A 157 3.65 -8.04 2.63
CA ILE A 157 3.79 -6.65 2.19
C ILE A 157 2.80 -6.42 1.03
N PRO A 158 1.78 -5.58 1.21
CA PRO A 158 0.75 -5.31 0.20
C PRO A 158 1.29 -4.77 -1.13
N ALA A 159 2.39 -4.03 -1.08
CA ALA A 159 3.11 -3.49 -2.23
C ALA A 159 3.93 -4.55 -2.99
N ALA A 160 4.14 -5.73 -2.42
CA ALA A 160 4.92 -6.78 -3.04
C ALA A 160 4.04 -7.59 -4.01
N GLY A 161 4.55 -7.81 -5.22
CA GLY A 161 3.95 -8.74 -6.18
C GLY A 161 4.54 -10.13 -6.10
N SER A 162 5.73 -10.23 -5.51
CA SER A 162 6.39 -11.50 -5.22
C SER A 162 7.44 -11.31 -4.13
N TYR A 163 8.00 -12.41 -3.68
CA TYR A 163 9.10 -12.44 -2.73
C TYR A 163 10.22 -13.29 -3.28
N GLU A 164 11.46 -12.85 -3.05
CA GLU A 164 12.63 -13.67 -3.25
C GLU A 164 13.01 -14.34 -1.93
N VAL A 165 13.21 -15.66 -1.96
CA VAL A 165 13.49 -16.49 -0.79
C VAL A 165 14.81 -17.22 -1.00
N ARG A 166 15.68 -17.19 -0.01
CA ARG A 166 16.98 -17.87 -0.05
C ARG A 166 17.27 -18.60 1.25
N VAL A 167 17.52 -19.90 1.14
CA VAL A 167 17.86 -20.77 2.27
C VAL A 167 19.37 -20.78 2.50
N TYR A 168 19.79 -20.77 3.76
CA TYR A 168 21.18 -20.87 4.18
C TYR A 168 21.36 -22.01 5.16
N ARG A 169 22.54 -22.64 5.12
CA ARG A 169 23.02 -23.63 6.08
C ARG A 169 24.46 -23.28 6.41
N ASP A 170 24.80 -23.12 7.69
CA ASP A 170 26.13 -22.69 8.13
C ASP A 170 26.59 -21.41 7.38
N ASP A 171 25.70 -20.41 7.27
CA ASP A 171 25.89 -19.14 6.53
C ASP A 171 26.16 -19.27 5.02
N LYS A 172 26.04 -20.49 4.45
CA LYS A 172 26.20 -20.74 3.02
C LYS A 172 24.85 -20.94 2.37
N ALA A 173 24.63 -20.24 1.25
CA ALA A 173 23.41 -20.38 0.46
C ALA A 173 23.23 -21.82 -0.06
N VAL A 174 22.03 -22.35 0.10
CA VAL A 174 21.65 -23.68 -0.37
C VAL A 174 20.74 -23.54 -1.59
N GLY A 175 21.32 -23.76 -2.77
CA GLY A 175 20.64 -23.65 -4.06
C GLY A 175 20.39 -22.21 -4.52
N ALA A 176 19.60 -22.08 -5.60
CA ALA A 176 19.26 -20.80 -6.22
C ALA A 176 18.20 -20.00 -5.44
N VAL A 177 18.10 -18.69 -5.67
CA VAL A 177 16.98 -17.90 -5.13
C VAL A 177 15.66 -18.45 -5.66
N MET A 178 14.66 -18.59 -4.79
CA MET A 178 13.29 -18.96 -5.13
C MET A 178 12.43 -17.71 -5.23
N THR A 179 11.43 -17.71 -6.10
CA THR A 179 10.47 -16.60 -6.24
C THR A 179 9.07 -17.13 -5.99
N VAL A 180 8.33 -16.52 -5.07
CA VAL A 180 6.96 -16.92 -4.72
C VAL A 180 6.02 -15.71 -4.76
N GLY A 181 4.76 -15.94 -5.13
CA GLY A 181 3.72 -14.90 -5.15
C GLY A 181 2.96 -14.74 -3.83
N THR A 182 3.18 -15.64 -2.88
CA THR A 182 2.54 -15.65 -1.56
C THR A 182 3.55 -15.27 -0.48
N ASN A 183 3.08 -15.01 0.75
CA ASN A 183 3.93 -14.77 1.91
C ASN A 183 4.38 -16.06 2.62
N THR A 184 4.39 -17.18 1.88
CA THR A 184 4.85 -18.49 2.36
C THR A 184 5.71 -19.17 1.29
N CYS A 185 6.65 -20.02 1.70
CA CYS A 185 7.50 -20.76 0.76
C CYS A 185 7.88 -22.13 1.31
N ASN A 186 7.58 -23.19 0.56
CA ASN A 186 8.13 -24.51 0.84
C ASN A 186 9.63 -24.53 0.55
N CYS A 187 10.43 -24.71 1.59
CA CYS A 187 11.88 -24.76 1.52
C CYS A 187 12.43 -26.20 1.56
N ARG A 188 11.59 -27.24 1.69
CA ARG A 188 12.01 -28.65 1.89
C ARG A 188 13.02 -29.14 0.87
N GLU A 189 12.87 -28.75 -0.40
CA GLU A 189 13.84 -29.04 -1.47
C GLU A 189 15.27 -28.57 -1.15
N ARG A 190 15.43 -27.61 -0.25
CA ARG A 190 16.72 -27.04 0.18
C ARG A 190 17.14 -27.50 1.58
N LEU A 191 16.27 -28.19 2.33
CA LEU A 191 16.53 -28.69 3.68
C LEU A 191 16.91 -30.18 3.67
N GLN A 192 17.69 -30.60 2.66
CA GLN A 192 17.97 -32.02 2.36
C GLN A 192 18.98 -32.70 3.29
N LYS A 193 19.75 -31.92 4.08
CA LYS A 193 20.69 -32.44 5.07
C LYS A 193 20.12 -32.20 6.46
N GLY A 194 20.05 -33.23 7.30
CA GLY A 194 19.66 -33.06 8.69
C GLY A 194 20.82 -32.87 9.64
N ASP A 195 20.48 -32.91 10.92
CA ASP A 195 21.33 -32.63 12.08
C ASP A 195 22.14 -31.33 11.92
N THR A 196 21.47 -30.31 11.40
CA THR A 196 22.08 -29.01 11.07
C THR A 196 21.03 -27.90 11.13
N ALA A 197 21.49 -26.68 11.32
CA ALA A 197 20.63 -25.50 11.40
C ALA A 197 20.52 -24.81 10.04
N TYR A 198 19.33 -24.29 9.75
CA TYR A 198 19.03 -23.50 8.58
C TYR A 198 18.47 -22.14 8.97
N THR A 199 18.72 -21.13 8.14
CA THR A 199 17.99 -19.87 8.16
C THR A 199 17.39 -19.62 6.78
N VAL A 200 16.33 -18.80 6.73
CA VAL A 200 15.80 -18.28 5.47
C VAL A 200 15.96 -16.77 5.45
N ARG A 201 16.39 -16.23 4.32
CA ARG A 201 16.28 -14.80 4.03
C ARG A 201 15.20 -14.56 3.00
N VAL A 202 14.40 -13.52 3.21
CA VAL A 202 13.31 -13.13 2.33
C VAL A 202 13.42 -11.64 2.04
N ARG A 203 13.11 -11.23 0.80
CA ARG A 203 12.88 -9.82 0.46
C ARG A 203 11.67 -9.66 -0.45
N PRO A 204 10.90 -8.57 -0.31
CA PRO A 204 9.79 -8.30 -1.22
C PRO A 204 10.30 -7.75 -2.56
N VAL A 205 9.54 -8.01 -3.61
CA VAL A 205 9.71 -7.44 -4.95
C VAL A 205 8.43 -6.70 -5.31
N SER A 206 8.56 -5.43 -5.72
CA SER A 206 7.41 -4.57 -6.03
C SER A 206 6.54 -5.18 -7.13
N LYS A 207 5.21 -5.14 -6.97
CA LYS A 207 4.26 -5.49 -8.05
C LYS A 207 4.24 -4.45 -9.18
N PHE A 208 4.81 -3.27 -8.95
CA PHE A 208 4.80 -2.15 -9.90
C PHE A 208 6.07 -2.09 -10.75
N ASP A 209 7.23 -2.43 -10.18
CA ASP A 209 8.50 -2.58 -10.90
C ASP A 209 9.31 -3.74 -10.31
N ALA A 210 9.50 -4.82 -11.08
CA ALA A 210 10.26 -5.99 -10.66
C ALA A 210 11.76 -5.71 -10.38
N LYS A 211 12.27 -4.52 -10.75
CA LYS A 211 13.62 -4.06 -10.41
C LYS A 211 13.69 -3.45 -9.01
N GLU A 212 12.58 -2.97 -8.47
CA GLU A 212 12.49 -2.46 -7.10
C GLU A 212 12.32 -3.60 -6.12
N LYS A 213 13.30 -3.74 -5.21
CA LYS A 213 13.37 -4.83 -4.24
C LYS A 213 13.64 -4.25 -2.86
N GLY A 214 12.97 -4.78 -1.84
CA GLY A 214 13.22 -4.42 -0.46
C GLY A 214 14.49 -5.05 0.10
N ASP A 215 14.77 -4.73 1.36
CA ASP A 215 15.87 -5.32 2.09
C ASP A 215 15.62 -6.79 2.43
N TRP A 216 16.70 -7.55 2.59
CA TRP A 216 16.64 -8.93 3.07
C TRP A 216 16.37 -8.95 4.57
N ALA A 217 15.30 -9.60 4.99
CA ALA A 217 15.05 -9.98 6.37
C ALA A 217 15.42 -11.47 6.56
N GLU A 218 15.98 -11.81 7.73
CA GLU A 218 16.43 -13.17 8.06
C GLU A 218 15.58 -13.76 9.18
N SER A 219 15.27 -15.06 9.08
CA SER A 219 14.62 -15.80 10.16
C SER A 219 15.59 -16.13 11.29
N PRO A 220 15.08 -16.44 12.50
CA PRO A 220 15.83 -17.23 13.46
C PRO A 220 16.36 -18.54 12.84
N SER A 221 17.41 -19.09 13.43
CA SER A 221 17.93 -20.40 13.05
C SER A 221 16.98 -21.52 13.47
N THR A 222 16.70 -22.45 12.56
CA THR A 222 15.85 -23.62 12.77
C THR A 222 16.67 -24.88 12.62
N TYR A 223 16.74 -25.70 13.67
CA TYR A 223 17.42 -26.99 13.63
C TYR A 223 16.52 -28.02 12.93
N ILE A 224 17.08 -28.73 11.94
CA ILE A 224 16.37 -29.78 11.20
C ILE A 224 16.99 -31.13 11.56
N PRO A 225 16.30 -31.99 12.33
CA PRO A 225 16.75 -33.35 12.60
C PRO A 225 16.85 -34.18 11.31
N GLU A 226 17.74 -35.18 11.30
CA GLU A 226 17.88 -36.11 10.15
C GLU A 226 16.58 -36.83 9.77
N GLU A 227 15.71 -37.12 10.73
CA GLU A 227 14.38 -37.69 10.45
C GLU A 227 13.51 -36.76 9.57
N LYS A 228 13.49 -35.45 9.89
CA LYS A 228 12.73 -34.46 9.11
C LYS A 228 13.35 -34.30 7.71
N ALA A 229 14.67 -34.19 7.63
CA ALA A 229 15.38 -34.11 6.35
C ALA A 229 15.15 -35.36 5.48
N ALA A 230 15.09 -36.55 6.08
CA ALA A 230 14.73 -37.79 5.37
C ALA A 230 13.33 -37.73 4.78
N ARG A 231 12.34 -37.26 5.54
CA ARG A 231 10.97 -37.06 5.05
C ARG A 231 10.91 -36.03 3.92
N PHE A 232 11.75 -34.99 3.96
CA PHE A 232 11.85 -34.00 2.87
C PHE A 232 12.48 -34.57 1.61
N ARG A 233 13.41 -35.53 1.73
CA ARG A 233 13.97 -36.27 0.57
C ARG A 233 12.91 -37.15 -0.09
N GLU A 234 12.11 -37.83 0.71
CA GLU A 234 11.04 -38.70 0.23
C GLU A 234 9.87 -37.91 -0.35
N ASN A 235 9.57 -36.74 0.22
CA ASN A 235 8.45 -35.91 -0.19
C ASN A 235 8.78 -34.40 -0.21
N PRO A 236 9.60 -33.95 -1.19
CA PRO A 236 10.10 -32.58 -1.24
C PRO A 236 9.01 -31.54 -1.51
N THR A 237 7.98 -31.93 -2.25
CA THR A 237 6.82 -31.10 -2.62
C THR A 237 5.59 -31.41 -1.79
N GLY A 238 5.72 -32.19 -0.72
CA GLY A 238 4.64 -32.58 0.19
C GLY A 238 3.47 -33.43 -0.41
N GLY A 239 2.44 -33.69 0.41
CA GLY A 239 1.35 -34.65 0.15
C GLY A 239 0.18 -34.10 -0.68
N ASN A 240 -1.07 -34.50 -0.40
CA ASN A 240 -2.24 -33.82 -0.94
C ASN A 240 -2.56 -32.60 -0.06
N GLY A 241 -3.02 -31.49 -0.66
CA GLY A 241 -3.44 -30.33 0.13
C GLY A 241 -4.70 -30.64 0.95
N GLU A 242 -4.77 -30.07 2.14
CA GLU A 242 -5.78 -30.39 3.16
C GLU A 242 -6.37 -29.12 3.77
N TRP A 243 -7.69 -29.13 3.97
CA TRP A 243 -8.37 -28.14 4.78
C TRP A 243 -8.17 -28.46 6.26
N ALA A 244 -7.81 -27.46 7.04
CA ALA A 244 -7.64 -27.58 8.48
C ALA A 244 -8.35 -26.43 9.18
N GLN A 245 -8.74 -26.66 10.45
CA GLN A 245 -9.45 -25.70 11.26
C GLN A 245 -8.69 -25.48 12.58
N THR A 246 -8.54 -24.24 13.00
CA THR A 246 -7.91 -23.91 14.28
C THR A 246 -8.85 -24.24 15.45
N PRO A 247 -8.39 -25.02 16.45
CA PRO A 247 -9.22 -25.40 17.60
C PRO A 247 -9.72 -24.21 18.43
N GLU A 248 -8.98 -23.11 18.47
CA GLU A 248 -9.22 -21.99 19.38
C GLU A 248 -10.37 -21.09 18.93
N ASN A 249 -10.52 -20.89 17.61
CA ASN A 249 -11.47 -19.92 17.03
C ASN A 249 -12.24 -20.47 15.82
N GLY A 250 -12.06 -21.73 15.45
CA GLY A 250 -12.81 -22.38 14.37
C GLY A 250 -12.52 -21.83 12.98
N ARG A 251 -11.40 -21.11 12.79
CA ARG A 251 -11.05 -20.51 11.50
C ARG A 251 -10.44 -21.57 10.58
N TRP A 252 -10.87 -21.57 9.33
CA TRP A 252 -10.36 -22.49 8.32
C TRP A 252 -9.10 -21.93 7.68
N TRP A 253 -8.15 -22.81 7.38
CA TRP A 253 -6.99 -22.52 6.55
C TRP A 253 -6.72 -23.72 5.64
N TYR A 254 -5.94 -23.51 4.59
CA TYR A 254 -5.61 -24.57 3.64
C TYR A 254 -4.11 -24.82 3.64
N ARG A 255 -3.71 -26.06 3.92
CA ARG A 255 -2.32 -26.48 3.73
C ARG A 255 -2.20 -27.05 2.33
N ASN A 256 -1.40 -26.42 1.50
CA ASN A 256 -1.05 -26.95 0.19
C ASN A 256 -0.35 -28.30 0.34
N ALA A 257 -0.36 -29.07 -0.75
CA ALA A 257 0.39 -30.30 -0.92
C ALA A 257 1.80 -30.17 -0.32
N ASP A 258 2.48 -29.10 -0.72
CA ASP A 258 3.84 -28.75 -0.37
C ASP A 258 4.03 -28.18 1.03
N GLY A 259 2.98 -28.19 1.84
CA GLY A 259 2.94 -27.69 3.20
C GLY A 259 2.93 -26.17 3.32
N SER A 260 3.07 -25.42 2.23
CA SER A 260 2.79 -23.99 2.23
C SER A 260 1.29 -23.75 2.45
N TYR A 261 0.89 -22.50 2.61
CA TYR A 261 -0.52 -22.13 2.70
C TYR A 261 -0.75 -20.79 2.00
N PRO A 262 -1.89 -20.59 1.33
CA PRO A 262 -2.25 -19.31 0.77
C PRO A 262 -2.52 -18.32 1.91
N ALA A 263 -2.02 -17.11 1.74
CA ALA A 263 -2.24 -16.00 2.64
C ALA A 263 -2.16 -14.70 1.84
N ASN A 264 -3.03 -13.74 2.19
CA ASN A 264 -3.37 -12.54 1.43
C ASN A 264 -3.52 -12.80 -0.08
N SER A 265 -4.21 -13.87 -0.47
CA SER A 265 -4.24 -14.31 -1.85
C SER A 265 -5.46 -15.18 -2.16
N TRP A 266 -5.82 -15.19 -3.44
CA TRP A 266 -6.76 -16.13 -4.02
C TRP A 266 -6.08 -17.47 -4.31
N GLN A 267 -6.74 -18.57 -3.97
CA GLN A 267 -6.30 -19.92 -4.30
C GLN A 267 -7.48 -20.73 -4.85
N GLN A 268 -7.26 -21.40 -5.97
CA GLN A 268 -8.24 -22.36 -6.50
C GLN A 268 -8.03 -23.72 -5.86
N ILE A 269 -9.07 -24.25 -5.22
CA ILE A 269 -9.07 -25.54 -4.51
C ILE A 269 -10.30 -26.32 -4.97
N GLY A 270 -10.12 -27.54 -5.50
CA GLY A 270 -11.25 -28.35 -5.97
C GLY A 270 -12.11 -27.70 -7.05
N GLY A 271 -11.53 -26.82 -7.87
CA GLY A 271 -12.23 -26.08 -8.94
C GLY A 271 -12.94 -24.80 -8.48
N LYS A 272 -12.92 -24.49 -7.19
CA LYS A 272 -13.55 -23.28 -6.61
C LYS A 272 -12.47 -22.32 -6.11
N TRP A 273 -12.74 -21.02 -6.21
CA TRP A 273 -11.84 -19.99 -5.71
C TRP A 273 -12.16 -19.66 -4.25
N TYR A 274 -11.10 -19.51 -3.46
CA TYR A 274 -11.16 -19.12 -2.06
C TYR A 274 -10.16 -18.00 -1.85
N PHE A 275 -10.48 -17.07 -0.96
CA PHE A 275 -9.54 -16.04 -0.53
C PHE A 275 -9.08 -16.31 0.89
N PHE A 276 -7.80 -16.04 1.14
CA PHE A 276 -7.18 -16.20 2.45
C PHE A 276 -6.63 -14.86 2.92
N ASP A 277 -6.90 -14.50 4.18
CA ASP A 277 -6.40 -13.28 4.80
C ASP A 277 -4.87 -13.30 4.98
N ALA A 278 -4.29 -12.21 5.46
CA ALA A 278 -2.84 -12.08 5.64
C ALA A 278 -2.22 -13.15 6.55
N GLN A 279 -3.03 -13.73 7.44
CA GLN A 279 -2.65 -14.78 8.38
C GLN A 279 -2.91 -16.19 7.83
N GLY A 280 -3.46 -16.32 6.62
CA GLY A 280 -3.72 -17.58 5.95
C GLY A 280 -5.05 -18.24 6.29
N TYR A 281 -5.98 -17.49 6.89
CA TYR A 281 -7.32 -17.98 7.17
C TYR A 281 -8.29 -17.65 6.04
N MET A 282 -9.12 -18.60 5.68
CA MET A 282 -10.18 -18.47 4.69
C MET A 282 -11.15 -17.34 5.07
N VAL A 283 -11.46 -16.49 4.10
CA VAL A 283 -12.37 -15.35 4.24
C VAL A 283 -13.74 -15.66 3.63
N THR A 284 -14.78 -15.11 4.24
CA THR A 284 -16.17 -15.13 3.77
C THR A 284 -16.67 -13.69 3.64
N GLY A 285 -17.71 -13.44 2.85
CA GLY A 285 -18.28 -12.12 2.60
C GLY A 285 -17.57 -11.34 1.49
N TRP A 286 -17.70 -10.01 1.51
CA TRP A 286 -17.09 -9.12 0.50
C TRP A 286 -15.58 -9.01 0.66
N ILE A 287 -14.89 -9.05 -0.47
CA ILE A 287 -13.44 -8.99 -0.59
C ILE A 287 -13.09 -8.00 -1.68
N GLN A 288 -12.29 -6.99 -1.34
CA GLN A 288 -11.75 -6.09 -2.33
C GLN A 288 -10.36 -6.55 -2.75
N TRP A 289 -10.16 -6.74 -4.04
CA TRP A 289 -8.92 -7.23 -4.61
C TRP A 289 -8.67 -6.58 -5.97
N ASP A 290 -7.50 -5.94 -6.12
CA ASP A 290 -7.06 -5.31 -7.38
C ASP A 290 -8.09 -4.34 -7.99
N GLY A 291 -8.66 -3.47 -7.15
CA GLY A 291 -9.66 -2.47 -7.56
C GLY A 291 -11.05 -3.04 -7.89
N LYS A 292 -11.30 -4.33 -7.63
CA LYS A 292 -12.60 -4.99 -7.83
C LYS A 292 -13.13 -5.54 -6.52
N GLU A 293 -14.46 -5.70 -6.42
CA GLU A 293 -15.12 -6.33 -5.29
C GLU A 293 -15.60 -7.74 -5.67
N TYR A 294 -15.39 -8.72 -4.80
CA TYR A 294 -15.75 -10.12 -4.95
C TYR A 294 -16.53 -10.58 -3.71
N TYR A 295 -17.34 -11.63 -3.82
CA TYR A 295 -18.05 -12.18 -2.68
C TYR A 295 -17.72 -13.66 -2.49
N CYS A 296 -17.24 -14.03 -1.31
CA CYS A 296 -17.10 -15.42 -0.87
C CYS A 296 -18.31 -15.83 -0.03
N SER A 297 -18.92 -16.97 -0.36
CA SER A 297 -20.03 -17.54 0.41
C SER A 297 -19.63 -17.93 1.84
N ASP A 298 -20.58 -18.39 2.66
CA ASP A 298 -20.32 -18.90 4.02
C ASP A 298 -19.37 -20.11 4.04
N ASN A 299 -19.27 -20.84 2.93
CA ASN A 299 -18.30 -21.93 2.75
C ASN A 299 -16.95 -21.44 2.17
N GLY A 300 -16.76 -20.14 2.02
CA GLY A 300 -15.56 -19.48 1.48
C GLY A 300 -15.45 -19.45 -0.04
N GLU A 301 -16.37 -20.11 -0.75
CA GLU A 301 -16.35 -20.22 -2.20
C GLU A 301 -16.72 -18.88 -2.84
N MET A 302 -15.89 -18.37 -3.75
CA MET A 302 -16.18 -17.18 -4.54
C MET A 302 -17.43 -17.39 -5.40
N LEU A 303 -18.38 -16.47 -5.30
CA LEU A 303 -19.57 -16.46 -6.14
C LEU A 303 -19.25 -15.91 -7.53
N THR A 304 -19.87 -16.50 -8.55
CA THR A 304 -19.74 -16.08 -9.95
C THR A 304 -21.10 -16.15 -10.64
N ASN A 305 -21.39 -15.18 -11.50
CA ASN A 305 -22.58 -15.15 -12.37
C ASN A 305 -23.91 -15.31 -11.60
N CYS A 306 -24.04 -14.64 -10.45
CA CYS A 306 -25.24 -14.72 -9.62
C CYS A 306 -25.44 -13.45 -8.78
N LEU A 307 -26.58 -13.38 -8.08
CA LEU A 307 -26.81 -12.40 -7.02
C LEU A 307 -26.13 -12.85 -5.72
N THR A 308 -25.48 -11.91 -5.03
CA THR A 308 -25.01 -12.10 -3.66
C THR A 308 -26.17 -12.01 -2.67
N PRO A 309 -25.99 -12.46 -1.40
CA PRO A 309 -27.00 -12.27 -0.34
C PRO A 309 -27.42 -10.81 -0.14
N ASP A 310 -26.53 -9.88 -0.46
CA ASP A 310 -26.76 -8.43 -0.36
C ASP A 310 -27.39 -7.83 -1.63
N SER A 311 -27.88 -8.67 -2.55
CA SER A 311 -28.57 -8.28 -3.79
C SER A 311 -27.70 -7.53 -4.82
N PHE A 312 -26.38 -7.74 -4.80
CA PHE A 312 -25.49 -7.27 -5.86
C PHE A 312 -25.23 -8.38 -6.87
N TRP A 313 -25.08 -8.03 -8.15
CA TRP A 313 -24.73 -9.01 -9.18
C TRP A 313 -23.21 -9.14 -9.31
N VAL A 314 -22.69 -10.37 -9.29
CA VAL A 314 -21.29 -10.70 -9.62
C VAL A 314 -21.19 -11.37 -10.98
N GLY A 315 -20.20 -10.98 -11.78
CA GLY A 315 -19.97 -11.47 -13.14
C GLY A 315 -19.38 -12.87 -13.21
N GLU A 316 -19.07 -13.33 -14.42
CA GLU A 316 -18.41 -14.62 -14.68
C GLU A 316 -17.01 -14.69 -14.05
N ASP A 317 -16.29 -13.57 -13.99
CA ASP A 317 -15.01 -13.44 -13.30
C ASP A 317 -15.15 -13.28 -11.78
N GLY A 318 -16.38 -13.29 -11.25
CA GLY A 318 -16.70 -13.08 -9.84
C GLY A 318 -16.71 -11.62 -9.39
N ALA A 319 -16.33 -10.68 -10.27
CA ALA A 319 -16.30 -9.27 -9.92
C ALA A 319 -17.72 -8.70 -9.85
N LYS A 320 -17.99 -7.88 -8.84
CA LYS A 320 -19.23 -7.11 -8.71
C LYS A 320 -19.40 -6.21 -9.93
N ILE A 321 -20.60 -6.27 -10.51
CA ILE A 321 -21.00 -5.40 -11.61
C ILE A 321 -21.75 -4.23 -11.01
N ASN A 322 -21.19 -3.03 -11.14
CA ASN A 322 -21.90 -1.80 -10.80
C ASN A 322 -23.01 -1.59 -11.83
N GLN A 323 -24.25 -1.75 -11.39
CA GLN A 323 -25.46 -1.44 -12.15
C GLN A 323 -25.81 0.04 -12.03
#